data_AF-A0A316APG9-F1
#
_entry.id   AF-A0A316APG9-F1
#
_cell.length_a   1.000
_cell.length_b   1.000
_cell.length_c   1.000
_cell.angle_alpha   90.00
_cell.angle_beta   90.00
_cell.angle_gamma   90.00
#
_symmetry.space_group_name_H-M   'P 1'
#
loop_
_entity.id
_entity.type
_entity.pdbx_description
1 polymer ?
#
loop_
_entity_poly.entity_id
_entity_poly.type
_entity_poly.pdbx_seq_one_letter_code
_entity_poly.pdbx_strand_id
1 'polypeptide(L)' 'MSKRQKISFQTINCGKVSPIDGNQFTASSHRIKNAMAVVVRDYKKLEATSRIDARKLVLNA' A
#
# COMPACT_ATOMS: atom_id res chain seq x y z
N MET A 1 -34.12 16.93 -42.70
CA MET A 1 -32.77 16.29 -42.67
C MET A 1 -32.28 16.22 -41.23
N SER A 2 -32.22 15.02 -40.65
CA SER A 2 -31.69 14.81 -39.29
C SER A 2 -30.19 15.09 -39.27
N LYS A 3 -29.74 16.00 -38.40
CA LYS A 3 -28.32 16.33 -38.26
C LYS A 3 -27.63 15.21 -37.48
N ARG A 4 -26.72 14.50 -38.13
CA ARG A 4 -25.88 13.46 -37.52
C ARG A 4 -24.94 14.11 -36.50
N GLN A 5 -25.26 14.00 -35.20
CA GLN A 5 -24.36 14.44 -34.13
C GLN A 5 -23.25 13.41 -33.93
N LYS A 6 -21.99 13.80 -34.15
CA LYS A 6 -20.83 12.99 -33.76
C LYS A 6 -20.69 13.07 -32.24
N ILE A 7 -20.97 11.97 -31.56
CA ILE A 7 -20.66 11.82 -30.14
C ILE A 7 -19.16 11.53 -30.05
N SER A 8 -18.43 12.43 -29.40
CA SER A 8 -16.99 12.26 -29.12
C SER A 8 -16.83 11.44 -27.84
N PHE A 9 -15.90 10.49 -27.82
CA PHE A 9 -15.59 9.71 -26.63
C PHE A 9 -15.02 10.57 -25.49
N GLN A 10 -14.48 11.75 -25.80
CA GLN A 10 -14.03 12.73 -24.81
C GLN A 10 -15.21 13.22 -23.96
N THR A 11 -16.36 13.48 -24.57
CA THR A 11 -17.56 13.99 -23.88
C THR A 11 -18.25 12.92 -23.01
N ILE A 12 -18.05 11.64 -23.32
CA ILE A 12 -18.60 10.51 -22.53
C ILE A 12 -17.80 10.29 -21.24
N ASN A 13 -16.50 10.57 -21.26
CA ASN A 13 -15.56 10.28 -20.17
C ASN A 13 -15.33 11.45 -19.21
N CYS A 14 -15.71 12.68 -19.58
CA CYS A 14 -15.68 13.83 -18.68
C CYS A 14 -16.46 13.52 -17.39
N GLY A 15 -15.76 13.49 -16.26
CA GLY A 15 -16.35 13.26 -14.92
C GLY A 15 -16.58 11.79 -14.53
N LYS A 16 -16.36 10.82 -15.44
CA LYS A 16 -16.47 9.38 -15.12
C LYS A 16 -15.14 8.76 -14.69
N VAL A 17 -14.03 9.42 -15.02
CA VAL A 17 -12.68 9.00 -14.67
C VAL A 17 -12.07 10.10 -13.81
N SER A 18 -11.88 9.81 -12.51
CA SER A 18 -11.08 10.66 -11.64
C SER A 18 -9.61 10.30 -11.87
N PRO A 19 -8.79 11.20 -12.44
CA PRO A 19 -7.36 10.96 -12.54
C PRO A 19 -6.79 10.82 -11.12
N ILE A 20 -6.01 9.77 -10.88
CA ILE A 20 -5.29 9.61 -9.63
C ILE A 20 -4.20 10.68 -9.61
N ASP A 21 -4.27 11.59 -8.65
CA ASP A 21 -3.22 12.59 -8.45
C ASP A 21 -1.91 11.88 -8.07
N GLY A 22 -0.88 12.07 -8.89
CA GLY A 22 0.44 11.47 -8.69
C GLY A 22 1.07 11.82 -7.34
N ASN A 23 0.73 12.99 -6.78
CA ASN A 23 1.19 13.40 -5.46
C ASN A 23 0.50 12.56 -4.35
N GLN A 24 -0.80 12.32 -4.48
CA GLN A 24 -1.54 11.47 -3.54
C GLN A 24 -1.09 10.01 -3.61
N PHE A 25 -0.78 9.51 -4.81
CA PHE A 25 -0.20 8.18 -5.00
C PHE A 25 1.17 8.06 -4.35
N THR A 26 2.04 9.05 -4.55
CA THR A 26 3.38 9.07 -3.94
C THR A 26 3.30 9.13 -2.41
N ALA A 27 2.42 9.98 -1.86
CA ALA A 27 2.21 10.10 -0.42
C ALA A 27 1.63 8.82 0.22
N SER A 28 0.70 8.14 -0.46
CA SER A 28 0.18 6.83 0.01
C SER A 28 1.25 5.74 -0.06
N SER A 29 2.03 5.67 -1.14
CA SER A 29 3.14 4.71 -1.27
C SER A 29 4.19 4.87 -0.17
N HIS A 30 4.59 6.11 0.16
CA HIS A 30 5.52 6.35 1.27
C HIS A 30 4.96 5.93 2.62
N ARG A 31 3.69 6.22 2.90
CA ARG A 31 3.03 5.79 4.15
C ARG A 31 3.01 4.27 4.30
N ILE A 32 2.66 3.56 3.22
CA ILE A 32 2.63 2.09 3.21
C ILE A 32 4.03 1.52 3.46
N LYS A 33 5.05 2.04 2.78
CA LYS A 33 6.45 1.61 2.98
C LYS A 33 6.92 1.82 4.42
N ASN A 34 6.59 2.96 5.02
CA ASN A 34 6.96 3.27 6.39
C ASN A 34 6.25 2.33 7.39
N ALA A 35 4.95 2.10 7.21
CA ALA A 35 4.20 1.16 8.04
C ALA A 35 4.78 -0.27 7.94
N MET A 36 5.10 -0.73 6.73
CA MET A 36 5.72 -2.04 6.53
C MET A 36 7.08 -2.15 7.22
N ALA A 37 7.91 -1.10 7.15
CA ALA A 37 9.21 -1.09 7.81
C ALA A 37 9.10 -1.19 9.34
N VAL A 38 8.08 -0.59 9.95
CA VAL A 38 7.81 -0.72 11.39
C VAL A 38 7.42 -2.16 11.73
N VAL A 39 6.43 -2.71 11.03
CA VAL A 39 5.95 -4.08 11.26
C VAL A 39 7.09 -5.11 11.14
N VAL A 40 7.91 -5.01 10.09
CA VAL A 40 9.04 -5.92 9.90
C VAL A 40 10.07 -5.81 11.04
N ARG A 41 10.32 -4.60 11.55
CA ARG A 41 11.24 -4.42 12.69
C ARG A 41 10.68 -5.06 13.95
N ASP A 42 9.39 -4.91 14.20
CA ASP A 42 8.76 -5.46 15.41
C ASP A 42 8.73 -6.99 15.37
N TYR A 43 8.41 -7.58 14.22
CA TYR A 43 8.52 -9.04 14.01
C TYR A 43 9.94 -9.55 14.26
N LYS A 44 10.96 -8.89 13.70
CA LYS A 44 12.36 -9.29 13.90
C LYS A 44 12.79 -9.22 15.37
N LYS A 45 12.33 -8.19 16.10
CA LYS A 45 12.59 -8.09 17.55
C LYS A 45 11.95 -9.23 18.32
N LEU A 46 10.68 -9.52 18.05
CA LEU A 46 9.94 -10.61 18.70
C LEU A 46 10.55 -11.98 18.39
N GLU A 47 10.98 -12.20 17.16
CA GLU A 47 11.67 -13.44 16.78
C GLU A 47 13.00 -13.59 17.53
N ALA A 48 13.78 -12.52 17.65
CA ALA A 48 15.04 -12.54 18.39
C ALA A 48 14.83 -12.83 19.89
N THR A 49 13.82 -12.22 20.52
CA THR A 49 13.49 -12.50 21.92
C THR A 49 13.03 -13.94 22.12
N SER A 50 12.13 -14.42 21.24
CA SER A 50 11.64 -15.80 21.29
C SER A 50 12.78 -16.82 21.19
N ARG A 51 13.77 -16.58 20.30
CA ARG A 51 14.96 -17.43 20.19
C ARG A 51 15.83 -17.42 21.45
N ILE A 52 16.00 -16.26 22.08
CA ILE A 52 16.76 -16.15 23.33
C ILE A 52 16.06 -16.92 24.44
N ASP A 53 14.75 -16.77 24.57
CA ASP A 53 13.97 -17.44 25.61
C ASP A 53 13.96 -18.96 25.42
N ALA A 54 13.83 -19.44 24.17
CA ALA A 54 13.96 -20.85 23.85
C ALA A 54 15.34 -21.41 24.23
N ARG A 55 16.43 -20.66 23.98
CA ARG A 55 17.79 -21.07 24.39
C ARG A 55 17.91 -21.16 25.91
N LYS A 56 17.36 -20.21 26.65
CA LYS A 56 17.35 -20.25 28.13
C LYS A 56 16.59 -21.47 28.65
N LEU A 57 15.45 -21.80 28.03
CA LEU A 57 14.67 -22.98 28.39
C LEU A 57 15.50 -24.26 28.22
N VAL A 58 16.19 -24.41 27.08
CA VAL A 58 17.03 -25.59 26.81
C VAL A 58 18.22 -25.69 27.76
N LEU A 59 18.82 -24.57 28.16
CA LEU A 59 19.96 -24.56 29.10
C LEU A 59 19.55 -24.83 30.56
N ASN A 60 18.29 -24.60 30.90
CA ASN A 60 17.74 -24.81 32.24
C ASN A 60 16.97 -26.15 32.38
N ALA A 61 16.84 -26.94 31.32
CA ALA A 61 16.21 -28.26 31.28
C ALA A 61 17.26 -29.37 31.33
#